data_AF-A0A6B8K9M0-F1
#
_entry.id   AF-A0A6B8K9M0-F1
#
_cell.length_a   1.000
_cell.length_b   1.000
_cell.length_c   1.000
_cell.angle_alpha   90.00
_cell.angle_beta   90.00
_cell.angle_gamma   90.00
#
_symmetry.space_group_name_H-M   'P 1'
#
loop_
_entity.id
_entity.type
_entity.pdbx_description
1 polymer ?
#
loop_
_entity_poly.entity_id
_entity_poly.type
_entity_poly.pdbx_seq_one_letter_code
_entity_poly.pdbx_strand_id
1 'polypeptide(L)'
;MKRLLIGLSFFAGAIAPSLSQAQVMIEMNEVTCDQFLKMPPDQEAKFAAWMSGYYNQKTNSTVVDLDGLVKNIENVKTWCASNPKDSVMAGLQRAVDKMK
;
A
#
# COMPACT_ATOMS: atom_id res chain seq x y z
N MET A 1 -66.55 17.84 13.97
CA MET A 1 -65.39 18.24 14.81
C MET A 1 -64.94 17.06 15.67
N LYS A 2 -63.83 16.41 15.29
CA LYS A 2 -62.76 15.94 16.17
C LYS A 2 -61.75 15.17 15.30
N ARG A 3 -60.60 15.81 15.09
CA ARG A 3 -59.44 15.26 14.41
C ARG A 3 -58.82 14.20 15.32
N LEU A 4 -58.58 12.99 14.82
CA LEU A 4 -57.71 12.02 15.48
C LEU A 4 -56.63 11.61 14.48
N LEU A 5 -55.41 11.74 14.95
CA LEU A 5 -54.18 11.92 14.19
C LEU A 5 -53.64 10.59 13.68
N ILE A 6 -53.18 10.62 12.43
CA ILE A 6 -52.45 9.54 11.76
C ILE A 6 -51.08 9.43 12.44
N GLY A 7 -50.87 8.40 13.26
CA GLY A 7 -49.56 8.03 13.77
C GLY A 7 -48.80 7.21 12.72
N LEU A 8 -48.12 7.88 11.79
CA LEU A 8 -47.15 7.23 10.90
C LEU A 8 -45.96 6.79 11.76
N SER A 9 -45.93 5.52 12.15
CA SER A 9 -44.76 4.94 12.80
C SER A 9 -43.64 4.81 11.75
N PHE A 10 -42.66 5.70 11.84
CA PHE A 10 -41.41 5.64 11.08
C PHE A 10 -40.68 4.34 11.44
N PHE A 11 -40.81 3.31 10.62
CA PHE A 11 -39.86 2.20 10.61
C PHE A 11 -38.60 2.72 9.91
N ALA A 12 -37.74 3.40 10.67
CA ALA A 12 -36.38 3.71 10.25
C ALA A 12 -35.62 2.38 10.18
N GLY A 13 -35.68 1.70 9.03
CA GLY A 13 -34.80 0.60 8.72
C GLY A 13 -33.37 1.11 8.80
N ALA A 14 -32.64 0.71 9.83
CA ALA A 14 -31.22 0.98 9.94
C ALA A 14 -30.53 0.31 8.75
N ILE A 15 -30.20 1.11 7.73
CA ILE A 15 -29.24 0.72 6.71
C ILE A 15 -27.90 0.71 7.45
N ALA A 16 -27.57 -0.42 8.08
CA ALA A 16 -26.21 -0.65 8.51
C ALA A 16 -25.35 -0.56 7.23
N PRO A 17 -24.37 0.35 7.14
CA PRO A 17 -23.41 0.25 6.06
C PRO A 17 -22.78 -1.14 6.20
N SER A 18 -23.03 -2.01 5.23
CA SER A 18 -22.19 -3.17 5.06
C SER A 18 -20.77 -2.61 4.97
N LEU A 19 -19.88 -3.13 5.82
CA LEU A 19 -18.45 -2.94 5.63
C LEU A 19 -18.13 -3.61 4.30
N SER A 20 -18.34 -2.86 3.22
CA SER A 20 -17.83 -3.14 1.90
C SER A 20 -16.38 -3.50 2.13
N GLN A 21 -15.99 -4.72 1.74
CA GLN A 21 -14.60 -5.14 1.70
C GLN A 21 -13.89 -4.11 0.83
N ALA A 22 -13.35 -3.08 1.47
CA ALA A 22 -12.79 -1.92 0.81
C ALA A 22 -11.67 -2.45 -0.08
N GLN A 23 -11.96 -2.50 -1.37
CA GLN A 23 -11.02 -2.57 -2.48
C GLN A 23 -9.60 -2.20 -2.02
N VAL A 24 -8.77 -3.21 -1.75
CA VAL A 24 -7.40 -3.05 -1.22
C VAL A 24 -6.49 -2.65 -2.38
N MET A 25 -6.81 -1.51 -2.99
CA MET A 25 -5.97 -0.89 -3.99
C MET A 25 -4.89 -0.13 -3.23
N ILE A 26 -3.64 -0.57 -3.38
CA ILE A 26 -2.49 0.08 -2.76
C ILE A 26 -1.85 0.98 -3.81
N GLU A 27 -1.83 2.28 -3.56
CA GLU A 27 -1.04 3.24 -4.34
C GLU A 27 0.44 3.04 -4.00
N MET A 28 1.12 2.23 -4.79
CA MET A 28 2.47 1.74 -4.46
C MET A 28 3.52 2.86 -4.38
N ASN A 29 3.30 3.97 -5.08
CA ASN A 29 4.17 5.16 -5.02
C ASN A 29 4.03 5.96 -3.71
N GLU A 30 2.93 5.79 -2.98
CA GLU A 30 2.62 6.52 -1.74
C GLU A 30 2.99 5.75 -0.47
N VAL A 31 3.37 4.47 -0.58
CA VAL A 31 3.78 3.66 0.57
C VAL A 31 5.01 4.27 1.22
N THR A 32 4.84 4.75 2.45
CA THR A 32 5.93 5.35 3.23
C THR A 32 6.86 4.30 3.82
N CYS A 33 8.07 4.71 4.14
CA CYS A 33 9.02 3.87 4.85
C CYS A 33 8.52 3.38 6.20
N ASP A 34 7.81 4.23 6.97
CA ASP A 34 7.21 3.82 8.24
C ASP A 34 6.12 2.74 8.04
N GLN A 35 5.33 2.86 6.98
CA GLN A 35 4.34 1.84 6.62
C GLN A 35 5.00 0.53 6.19
N PHE A 36 6.02 0.60 5.33
CA PHE A 36 6.76 -0.57 4.86
C PHE A 36 7.40 -1.35 6.01
N LEU A 37 8.05 -0.67 6.96
CA LEU A 37 8.69 -1.31 8.11
C LEU A 37 7.70 -1.99 9.07
N LYS A 38 6.42 -1.61 9.02
CA LYS A 38 5.34 -2.18 9.84
C LYS A 38 4.48 -3.20 9.09
N MET A 39 4.78 -3.47 7.81
CA MET A 39 4.00 -4.44 7.04
C MET A 39 4.12 -5.85 7.64
N PRO A 40 3.03 -6.62 7.66
CA PRO A 40 3.11 -8.06 7.89
C PRO A 40 4.03 -8.71 6.85
N PRO A 41 4.77 -9.79 7.20
CA PRO A 41 5.75 -10.39 6.30
C PRO A 41 5.24 -10.77 4.90
N ASP A 42 4.01 -11.29 4.81
CA ASP A 42 3.40 -11.64 3.52
C ASP A 42 3.09 -10.40 2.66
N GLN A 43 2.61 -9.32 3.28
CA GLN A 43 2.33 -8.06 2.58
C GLN A 43 3.64 -7.37 2.16
N GLU A 44 4.65 -7.40 3.02
CA GLU A 44 5.99 -6.89 2.73
C GLU A 44 6.60 -7.61 1.51
N ALA A 45 6.54 -8.94 1.48
CA ALA A 45 7.06 -9.72 0.37
C ALA A 45 6.37 -9.39 -0.96
N LYS A 46 5.03 -9.26 -0.95
CA LYS A 46 4.25 -8.86 -2.13
C LYS A 46 4.58 -7.45 -2.61
N PHE A 47 4.67 -6.50 -1.67
CA PHE A 47 5.06 -5.13 -1.97
C PHE A 47 6.47 -5.07 -2.56
N ALA A 48 7.45 -5.73 -1.93
CA ALA A 48 8.83 -5.76 -2.40
C ALA A 48 8.96 -6.41 -3.79
N ALA A 49 8.26 -7.51 -4.04
CA ALA A 49 8.24 -8.14 -5.36
C ALA A 49 7.65 -7.22 -6.43
N TRP A 50 6.56 -6.50 -6.12
CA TRP A 50 5.99 -5.51 -7.03
C TRP A 50 6.97 -4.37 -7.33
N MET A 51 7.62 -3.81 -6.31
CA MET A 51 8.63 -2.75 -6.47
C MET A 51 9.81 -3.22 -7.33
N SER A 52 10.29 -4.44 -7.08
CA SER A 52 11.36 -5.04 -7.89
C SER A 52 10.96 -5.17 -9.36
N GLY A 53 9.74 -5.65 -9.64
CA GLY A 53 9.23 -5.75 -11.00
C GLY A 53 9.11 -4.39 -11.69
N TYR A 54 8.61 -3.38 -10.98
CA TYR A 54 8.49 -2.01 -11.48
C TYR A 54 9.85 -1.45 -11.92
N TYR A 55 10.88 -1.61 -11.10
CA TYR A 55 12.22 -1.11 -11.44
C TYR A 55 12.95 -1.96 -12.48
N ASN A 56 12.74 -3.28 -12.50
CA ASN A 56 13.26 -4.13 -13.57
C ASN A 56 12.69 -3.72 -14.93
N GLN A 57 11.39 -3.40 -15.00
CA GLN A 57 10.78 -2.87 -16.22
C GLN A 57 11.42 -1.52 -16.63
N LYS A 58 11.61 -0.60 -15.67
CA LYS A 58 12.28 0.68 -15.94
C LYS A 58 13.72 0.56 -16.42
N THR A 59 14.42 -0.51 -16.07
CA THR A 59 15.80 -0.78 -16.47
C THR A 59 15.92 -1.77 -17.64
N ASN A 60 14.80 -2.12 -18.29
CA ASN A 60 14.74 -3.12 -19.36
C ASN A 60 15.30 -4.50 -18.97
N SER A 61 15.22 -4.86 -17.68
CA SER A 61 15.56 -6.18 -17.18
C SER A 61 14.37 -7.14 -17.30
N THR A 62 14.62 -8.33 -17.84
CA THR A 62 13.67 -9.45 -17.90
C THR A 62 13.99 -10.55 -16.90
N VAL A 63 14.97 -10.32 -16.02
CA VAL A 63 15.47 -11.30 -15.04
C VAL A 63 15.05 -10.90 -13.63
N VAL A 64 14.60 -11.87 -12.86
CA VAL A 64 14.38 -11.73 -11.41
C VAL A 64 15.55 -12.39 -10.68
N ASP A 65 16.40 -11.59 -10.06
CA ASP A 65 17.44 -12.06 -9.13
C ASP A 65 16.82 -12.20 -7.73
N LEU A 66 16.54 -13.44 -7.31
CA LEU A 66 15.90 -13.73 -6.04
C LEU A 66 16.82 -13.42 -4.85
N ASP A 67 18.13 -13.66 -4.97
CA ASP A 67 19.10 -13.34 -3.93
C ASP A 67 19.30 -11.83 -3.84
N GLY A 68 19.35 -11.16 -4.99
CA GLY A 68 19.36 -9.71 -5.10
C GLY A 68 18.11 -9.07 -4.48
N LEU A 69 16.92 -9.66 -4.67
CA LEU A 69 15.68 -9.19 -4.08
C LEU A 69 15.75 -9.19 -2.55
N VAL A 70 16.23 -10.26 -1.93
CA VAL A 70 16.38 -10.36 -0.46
C VAL A 70 17.32 -9.25 0.05
N LYS A 71 18.49 -9.08 -0.59
CA LYS A 71 19.44 -8.02 -0.24
C LYS A 71 18.85 -6.62 -0.43
N ASN A 72 18.09 -6.41 -1.50
CA ASN A 72 17.45 -5.13 -1.77
C ASN A 72 16.39 -4.79 -0.73
N ILE A 73 15.63 -5.77 -0.25
CA ILE A 73 14.68 -5.57 0.85
C ILE A 73 15.42 -5.09 2.11
N GLU A 74 16.52 -5.73 2.48
CA GLU A 74 17.33 -5.34 3.65
C GLU A 74 17.91 -3.93 3.50
N ASN A 75 18.42 -3.59 2.31
CA ASN A 75 18.95 -2.26 2.02
C ASN A 75 17.85 -1.18 2.11
N VAL A 76 16.67 -1.45 1.55
CA VAL A 76 15.52 -0.55 1.63
C VAL A 76 15.06 -0.38 3.08
N LYS A 77 14.97 -1.47 3.86
CA LYS A 77 14.63 -1.40 5.30
C LYS A 77 15.62 -0.53 6.07
N THR A 78 16.91 -0.71 5.82
CA THR A 78 17.99 0.07 6.44
C THR A 78 17.84 1.56 6.13
N TRP A 79 17.60 1.90 4.86
CA TRP A 79 17.34 3.28 4.46
C TRP A 79 16.07 3.83 5.09
N CYS A 80 14.99 3.05 5.10
CA CYS A 80 13.70 3.43 5.65
C CYS A 80 13.75 3.73 7.16
N ALA A 81 14.62 3.05 7.91
CA ALA A 81 14.80 3.32 9.33
C ALA A 81 15.23 4.78 9.61
N SER A 82 15.93 5.41 8.68
CA SER A 82 16.38 6.81 8.79
C SER A 82 15.47 7.80 8.05
N ASN A 83 14.52 7.33 7.24
CA ASN A 83 13.70 8.17 6.35
C ASN A 83 12.20 7.82 6.45
N PRO A 84 11.60 7.80 7.66
CA PRO A 84 10.27 7.22 7.88
C PRO A 84 9.13 7.90 7.10
N LYS A 85 9.30 9.18 6.73
CA LYS A 85 8.29 9.99 6.02
C LYS A 85 8.41 9.89 4.49
N ASP A 86 9.54 9.43 3.98
CA ASP A 86 9.72 9.31 2.53
C ASP A 86 9.00 8.06 2.02
N SER A 87 8.58 8.08 0.76
CA SER A 87 8.06 6.87 0.12
C SER A 87 9.18 5.92 -0.29
N VAL A 88 8.91 4.62 -0.25
CA VAL A 88 9.89 3.60 -0.67
C VAL A 88 10.29 3.80 -2.14
N MET A 89 9.33 4.18 -2.98
CA MET A 89 9.57 4.54 -4.39
C MET A 89 10.58 5.70 -4.51
N ALA A 90 10.48 6.74 -3.68
CA ALA A 90 11.44 7.83 -3.71
C ALA A 90 12.86 7.36 -3.36
N GLY A 91 12.99 6.49 -2.36
CA GLY A 91 14.27 5.88 -1.98
C GLY A 91 14.89 5.05 -3.11
N LEU A 92 14.10 4.17 -3.73
CA LEU A 92 14.55 3.33 -4.84
C LEU A 92 14.88 4.12 -6.11
N GLN A 93 14.07 5.14 -6.45
CA GLN A 93 14.33 6.00 -7.60
C GLN A 93 15.69 6.70 -7.48
N ARG A 94 16.04 7.21 -6.29
CA ARG A 94 17.36 7.79 -6.03
C ARG A 94 18.51 6.80 -6.20
N ALA A 95 18.29 5.52 -5.87
CA ALA A 95 19.30 4.48 -6.07
C ALA A 95 19.49 4.18 -7.57
N VAL A 96 18.38 4.07 -8.31
CA VAL A 96 18.40 3.80 -9.75
C VAL A 96 19.00 4.96 -10.55
N ASP A 97 18.69 6.20 -10.20
CA ASP A 97 19.23 7.37 -10.91
C ASP A 97 20.74 7.53 -10.73
N LYS A 98 21.33 7.01 -9.64
CA LYS A 98 22.79 6.97 -9.45
C LYS A 98 23.51 5.94 -10.30
N MET A 99 22.79 4.97 -10.86
CA MET A 99 23.38 3.89 -11.68
C MET A 99 23.40 4.23 -13.18
N LYS A 100 22.81 5.36 -13.58
CA LYS A 100 22.85 5.90 -14.94
C LYS A 100 23.97 6.92 -15.06
#